data_AF-A0A496SCF6-F1
#
_entry.id   AF-A0A496SCF6-F1
#
_cell.length_a   1.000
_cell.length_b   1.000
_cell.length_c   1.000
_cell.angle_alpha   90.00
_cell.angle_beta   90.00
_cell.angle_gamma   90.00
#
_symmetry.space_group_name_H-M   'P 1'
#
loop_
_entity.id
_entity.type
_entity.pdbx_description
1 polymer ?
#
loop_
_entity_poly.entity_id
_entity_poly.type
_entity_poly.pdbx_seq_one_letter_code
_entity_poly.pdbx_strand_id
1 'polypeptide(L)'
;MRAPAQGHEAHCVPREHFQGPVVDTKALARALREGWIAGAGIDVYEREPPEPGEELLSLPNAVLSPHISWYSEESAWDIRVKIVEDIRRFCEGKPPRFLVNPEVLQRRGT
;
A
#
# COMPACT_ATOMS: atom_id res chain seq x y z
N MET A 1 22.14 -37.29 0.42
CA MET A 1 22.20 -36.61 -0.88
C MET A 1 21.24 -35.41 -0.82
N ARG A 2 21.77 -34.19 -0.80
CA ARG A 2 21.01 -32.93 -0.73
C ARG A 2 20.75 -32.48 -2.17
N ALA A 3 19.48 -32.35 -2.56
CA ALA A 3 19.11 -31.71 -3.83
C ALA A 3 19.27 -30.18 -3.70
N PRO A 4 19.68 -29.46 -4.76
CA PRO A 4 19.87 -28.02 -4.71
C PRO A 4 18.51 -27.32 -4.84
N ALA A 5 18.30 -26.29 -4.01
CA ALA A 5 17.17 -25.38 -4.12
C ALA A 5 17.31 -24.58 -5.43
N GLN A 6 16.32 -24.71 -6.32
CA GLN A 6 16.24 -23.91 -7.54
C GLN A 6 15.77 -22.50 -7.14
N GLY A 7 16.59 -21.51 -7.46
CA GLY A 7 16.26 -20.10 -7.27
C GLY A 7 15.11 -19.70 -8.17
N HIS A 8 13.97 -19.38 -7.58
CA HIS A 8 12.89 -18.69 -8.28
C HIS A 8 13.18 -17.19 -8.19
N GLU A 9 13.74 -16.64 -9.27
CA GLU A 9 13.80 -15.20 -9.47
C GLU A 9 12.38 -14.70 -9.75
N ALA A 10 11.69 -14.26 -8.70
CA ALA A 10 10.44 -13.52 -8.83
C ALA A 10 10.77 -12.13 -9.38
N HIS A 11 10.74 -11.99 -10.71
CA HIS A 11 10.77 -10.70 -11.38
C HIS A 11 9.51 -9.91 -11.01
N CYS A 12 9.63 -9.04 -10.02
CA CYS A 12 8.59 -8.08 -9.66
C CYS A 12 8.80 -6.81 -10.48
N VAL A 13 7.90 -6.54 -11.43
CA VAL A 13 7.84 -5.27 -12.15
C VAL A 13 7.14 -4.26 -11.23
N PRO A 14 7.79 -3.14 -10.82
CA PRO A 14 7.15 -2.18 -9.94
C PRO A 14 6.08 -1.40 -10.73
N ARG A 15 4.80 -1.68 -10.46
CA ARG A 15 3.69 -0.77 -10.75
C ARG A 15 3.52 0.11 -9.53
N GLU A 16 3.70 1.40 -9.71
CA GLU A 16 3.55 2.41 -8.67
C GLU A 16 2.11 2.41 -8.12
N HIS A 17 1.98 2.48 -6.79
CA HIS A 17 0.75 2.54 -5.98
C HIS A 17 0.13 1.17 -5.62
N PHE A 18 0.52 0.64 -4.45
CA PHE A 18 -0.05 -0.57 -3.84
C PHE A 18 -1.44 -0.26 -3.28
N GLN A 19 -2.49 -0.52 -4.06
CA GLN A 19 -3.87 -0.66 -3.56
C GLN A 19 -4.49 -1.92 -4.19
N GLY A 20 -4.14 -3.06 -3.62
CA GLY A 20 -4.64 -4.40 -3.96
C GLY A 20 -3.84 -5.47 -3.22
N PRO A 21 -4.40 -6.66 -2.96
CA PRO A 21 -3.70 -7.75 -2.28
C PRO A 21 -2.60 -8.29 -3.20
N VAL A 22 -1.44 -7.63 -3.21
CA VAL A 22 -0.25 -8.07 -3.96
C VAL A 22 0.40 -9.26 -3.26
N VAL A 23 0.21 -9.37 -1.94
CA VAL A 23 0.77 -10.41 -1.09
C VAL A 23 -0.36 -11.27 -0.55
N ASP A 24 -0.25 -12.59 -0.73
CA ASP A 24 -1.11 -13.58 -0.07
C ASP A 24 -0.73 -13.66 1.42
N THR A 25 -1.62 -13.19 2.30
CA THR A 25 -1.38 -13.15 3.74
C THR A 25 -1.12 -14.53 4.35
N LYS A 26 -1.78 -15.58 3.84
CA LYS A 26 -1.60 -16.95 4.35
C LYS A 26 -0.26 -17.53 3.91
N ALA A 27 0.13 -17.29 2.66
CA ALA A 27 1.43 -17.69 2.16
C ALA A 27 2.57 -16.97 2.91
N LEU A 28 2.38 -15.67 3.21
CA LEU A 28 3.33 -14.89 3.99
C LEU A 28 3.46 -15.42 5.42
N ALA A 29 2.34 -15.64 6.12
CA ALA A 29 2.34 -16.20 7.47
C ALA A 29 3.05 -17.56 7.50
N ARG A 30 2.77 -18.42 6.51
CA ARG A 30 3.47 -19.70 6.35
C ARG A 30 4.97 -19.53 6.16
N ALA A 31 5.40 -18.64 5.25
CA ALA A 31 6.81 -18.42 4.97
C ALA A 31 7.57 -17.90 6.20
N LEU A 32 6.94 -17.05 7.00
CA LEU A 32 7.48 -16.55 8.27
C LEU A 32 7.54 -17.64 9.34
N ARG A 33 6.48 -18.44 9.50
CA ARG A 33 6.42 -19.54 10.46
C ARG A 33 7.42 -20.65 10.13
N GLU A 34 7.56 -21.01 8.86
CA GLU A 34 8.47 -22.07 8.41
C GLU A 34 9.91 -21.58 8.22
N GLY A 35 10.18 -20.28 8.48
CA GLY A 35 11.51 -19.70 8.38
C GLY A 35 12.06 -19.65 6.95
N TRP A 36 11.18 -19.63 5.94
CA TRP A 36 11.58 -19.44 4.54
C TRP A 36 12.12 -18.02 4.32
N ILE A 37 11.59 -17.06 5.07
CA ILE A 37 12.08 -15.69 5.16
C ILE A 37 12.35 -15.34 6.62
N ALA A 38 13.34 -14.47 6.85
CA ALA A 38 13.76 -14.10 8.21
C ALA A 38 12.73 -13.23 8.93
N GLY A 39 11.97 -12.41 8.20
CA GLY A 39 10.93 -11.53 8.73
C GLY A 39 10.24 -10.70 7.65
N ALA A 40 9.20 -9.97 8.03
CA ALA A 40 8.46 -9.09 7.12
C ALA A 40 7.92 -7.84 7.85
N GLY A 41 7.91 -6.70 7.15
CA GLY A 41 7.23 -5.48 7.58
C GLY A 41 5.94 -5.29 6.77
N ILE A 42 4.79 -5.16 7.43
CA ILE A 42 3.48 -5.03 6.78
C ILE A 42 2.76 -3.79 7.32
N ASP A 43 2.35 -2.89 6.42
CA ASP A 43 1.53 -1.72 6.75
C ASP A 43 0.11 -1.81 6.18
N VAL A 44 -0.06 -2.53 5.06
CA VAL A 44 -1.33 -2.68 4.33
C VAL A 44 -1.73 -4.15 4.34
N TYR A 45 -2.99 -4.44 4.62
CA TYR A 45 -3.52 -5.80 4.76
C TYR A 45 -4.52 -6.09 3.62
N GLU A 46 -4.76 -7.37 3.31
CA GLU A 46 -5.79 -7.74 2.33
C GLU A 46 -7.19 -7.27 2.77
N ARG A 47 -7.43 -7.29 4.08
CA ARG A 47 -8.62 -6.78 4.72
C ARG A 47 -8.23 -5.84 5.86
N GLU A 48 -8.82 -4.65 5.85
CA GLU A 48 -8.55 -3.63 6.86
C GLU A 48 -9.83 -3.28 7.64
N PRO A 49 -9.82 -3.38 8.99
CA PRO A 49 -8.73 -3.91 9.83
C PRO A 49 -8.56 -5.43 9.68
N PRO A 50 -7.36 -5.99 9.98
CA PRO A 50 -7.14 -7.44 9.99
C PRO A 50 -8.05 -8.11 11.03
N GLU A 51 -8.47 -9.34 10.73
CA GLU A 51 -9.35 -10.09 11.62
C GLU A 51 -8.64 -10.49 12.92
N PRO A 52 -9.30 -10.40 14.08
CA PRO A 52 -8.75 -10.89 15.32
C PRO A 52 -8.41 -12.39 15.22
N GLY A 53 -7.16 -12.74 15.52
CA GLY A 53 -6.69 -14.13 15.46
C GLY A 53 -6.05 -14.54 14.14
N GLU A 54 -5.86 -13.61 13.20
CA GLU A 54 -4.98 -13.85 12.05
C GLU A 54 -3.56 -14.22 12.52
N GLU A 55 -3.02 -15.31 11.96
CA GLU A 55 -1.72 -15.88 12.35
C GLU A 55 -0.61 -14.84 12.27
N LEU A 56 -0.65 -14.00 11.22
CA LEU A 56 0.32 -12.93 10.97
C LEU A 56 0.49 -11.99 12.17
N LEU A 57 -0.59 -11.72 12.94
CA LEU A 57 -0.58 -10.83 14.10
C LEU A 57 0.21 -11.38 15.29
N SER A 58 0.48 -12.69 15.31
CA SER A 58 1.13 -13.38 16.42
C SER A 58 2.60 -13.76 16.14
N LEU A 59 3.07 -13.56 14.91
CA LEU A 59 4.40 -14.01 14.50
C LEU A 59 5.50 -13.06 15.02
N PRO A 60 6.52 -13.56 15.75
CA PRO A 60 7.54 -12.71 16.38
C PRO A 60 8.50 -12.07 15.37
N ASN A 61 8.54 -12.57 14.13
CA ASN A 61 9.34 -12.05 13.02
C ASN A 61 8.52 -11.18 12.05
N ALA A 62 7.32 -10.76 12.43
CA ALA A 62 6.52 -9.79 11.70
C ALA A 62 6.49 -8.44 12.45
N VAL A 63 6.77 -7.35 11.73
CA VAL A 63 6.55 -5.99 12.21
C VAL A 63 5.34 -5.42 11.49
N LEU A 64 4.35 -5.00 12.26
CA LEU A 64 3.03 -4.64 11.76
C LEU A 64 2.70 -3.19 12.10
N SER A 65 2.25 -2.43 11.11
CA SER A 65 1.75 -1.07 11.30
C SER A 65 0.33 -0.93 10.73
N PRO A 66 -0.51 -0.05 11.30
CA PRO A 66 -1.92 0.08 10.92
C PRO A 66 -2.15 1.10 9.79
N HIS A 67 -1.61 0.85 8.59
CA HIS A 67 -1.76 1.73 7.42
C HIS A 67 -1.31 3.19 7.67
N ILE A 68 -0.15 3.33 8.31
CA ILE A 68 0.42 4.63 8.71
C ILE A 68 1.79 4.90 8.07
N SER A 69 2.21 4.13 7.06
CA SER A 69 3.50 4.37 6.41
C SER A 69 3.60 5.74 5.72
N TRP A 70 2.45 6.36 5.41
CA TRP A 70 2.37 7.69 4.83
C TRP A 70 2.51 8.81 5.89
N TYR A 71 2.37 8.50 7.17
CA TYR A 71 2.21 9.51 8.21
C TYR A 71 3.57 10.06 8.68
N SER A 72 3.71 11.37 8.56
CA SER A 72 4.55 12.21 9.39
C SER A 72 3.76 13.49 9.70
N GLU A 73 4.14 14.26 10.72
CA GLU A 73 3.47 15.53 11.02
C GLU A 73 3.51 16.49 9.82
N GLU A 74 4.67 16.56 9.15
CA GLU A 74 4.89 17.33 7.93
C GLU A 74 3.99 16.86 6.79
N SER A 75 3.95 15.54 6.52
CA SER A 75 3.14 14.95 5.45
C SER A 75 1.64 15.13 5.70
N ALA A 76 1.20 15.03 6.96
CA ALA A 76 -0.19 15.25 7.32
C ALA A 76 -0.62 16.71 7.10
N TRP A 77 0.27 17.67 7.38
CA TRP A 77 0.02 19.07 7.10
C TRP A 77 -0.01 19.35 5.59
N ASP A 78 0.99 18.86 4.86
CA ASP A 78 1.13 19.05 3.41
C ASP A 78 -0.07 18.51 2.63
N ILE A 79 -0.56 17.31 2.97
CA ILE A 79 -1.79 16.76 2.37
C ILE A 79 -3.00 17.68 2.57
N ARG A 80 -3.18 18.22 3.79
CA ARG A 80 -4.33 19.11 4.09
C ARG A 80 -4.26 20.39 3.27
N VAL A 81 -3.07 21.00 3.17
CA VAL A 81 -2.85 22.21 2.36
C VAL A 81 -3.17 21.92 0.90
N LYS A 82 -2.61 20.85 0.34
CA LYS A 82 -2.82 20.46 -1.07
C LYS A 82 -4.30 20.21 -1.39
N ILE A 83 -5.04 19.53 -0.51
CA ILE A 83 -6.48 19.28 -0.68
C ILE A 83 -7.24 20.61 -0.74
N VAL A 84 -7.00 21.53 0.20
CA VAL A 84 -7.70 22.81 0.25
C VAL A 84 -7.35 23.68 -0.97
N GLU A 85 -6.10 23.68 -1.41
CA GLU A 85 -5.68 24.40 -2.62
C GLU A 85 -6.37 23.86 -3.87
N ASP A 86 -6.47 22.54 -4.02
CA ASP A 86 -7.13 21.93 -5.18
C ASP A 86 -8.63 22.19 -5.20
N ILE A 87 -9.30 22.18 -4.03
CA ILE A 87 -10.71 22.60 -3.90
C ILE A 87 -10.86 24.06 -4.31
N ARG A 88 -9.98 24.95 -3.82
CA ARG A 88 -10.03 26.38 -4.16
C ARG A 88 -9.88 26.60 -5.67
N ARG A 89 -8.89 25.96 -6.30
CA ARG A 89 -8.68 26.05 -7.76
C ARG A 89 -9.91 25.61 -8.53
N PHE A 90 -10.51 24.50 -8.12
CA PHE A 90 -11.72 23.98 -8.75
C PHE A 90 -12.89 24.97 -8.65
N CYS A 91 -13.10 25.59 -7.49
CA CYS A 91 -14.13 26.62 -7.30
C CYS A 91 -13.86 27.89 -8.14
N GLU A 92 -12.59 28.22 -8.41
CA GLU A 92 -12.18 29.31 -9.31
C GLU A 92 -12.28 28.96 -10.82
N GLY A 93 -12.81 27.77 -11.17
CA GLY A 93 -12.89 27.29 -12.56
C GLY A 93 -11.55 26.84 -13.14
N LYS A 94 -10.51 26.72 -12.31
CA LYS A 94 -9.20 26.20 -12.70
C LYS A 94 -9.15 24.69 -12.44
N PRO A 95 -8.39 23.92 -13.22
CA PRO A 95 -8.21 22.50 -12.93
C PRO A 95 -7.44 22.31 -11.60
N PRO A 96 -7.76 21.24 -10.83
CA PRO A 96 -6.93 20.81 -9.70
C PRO A 96 -5.48 20.55 -10.13
N ARG A 97 -4.53 20.69 -9.20
CA ARG A 97 -3.11 20.48 -9.45
C ARG A 97 -2.77 19.02 -9.67
N PHE A 98 -3.37 18.11 -8.89
CA PHE A 98 -3.05 16.68 -8.90
C PHE A 98 -4.20 15.86 -9.48
N LEU A 99 -4.64 16.21 -10.69
CA LEU A 99 -5.75 15.52 -11.35
C LEU A 99 -5.32 14.14 -11.87
N VAL A 100 -5.96 13.08 -11.34
CA VAL A 100 -5.66 11.69 -11.70
C VAL A 100 -6.36 11.25 -13.00
N ASN A 101 -7.55 11.81 -13.28
CA ASN A 101 -8.41 11.44 -14.40
C ASN A 101 -8.71 12.66 -15.31
N PRO A 102 -7.77 13.10 -16.17
CA PRO A 102 -7.91 14.31 -17.00
C PRO A 102 -9.14 14.32 -17.91
N GLU A 103 -9.63 13.16 -18.32
CA GLU A 103 -10.80 13.00 -19.18
C GLU A 103 -12.09 13.59 -18.59
N VAL A 104 -12.17 13.75 -17.27
CA VAL A 104 -13.35 14.36 -16.62
C VAL A 104 -13.48 15.85 -16.92
N LEU A 105 -12.38 16.52 -17.29
CA LEU A 105 -12.43 17.92 -17.70
C LEU A 105 -13.08 18.09 -19.08
N GLN A 106 -12.95 17.09 -19.96
CA GLN A 106 -13.53 17.13 -21.31
C GLN A 106 -15.05 16.93 -21.26
N ARG A 107 -15.56 16.19 -20.26
CA ARG A 107 -17.01 15.98 -20.03
C ARG A 107 -17.75 17.21 -19.53
N ARG A 108 -17.05 18.30 -19.17
CA ARG A 108 -17.66 19.58 -18.76
C ARG A 108 -18.07 20.47 -19.92
N GLY A 109 -17.87 20.05 -21.18
CA GLY A 109 -18.35 20.76 -22.36
C GLY A 109 -19.85 20.55 -22.60
N THR A 110 -20.69 21.30 -21.90
CA THR A 110 -22.04 21.75 -22.32
C THR A 110 -22.29 23.13 -21.77
#